data_AF-A0A7X2MUV9-F1
#
_entry.id   AF-A0A7X2MUV9-F1
#
_cell.length_a   1.000
_cell.length_b   1.000
_cell.length_c   1.000
_cell.angle_alpha   90.00
_cell.angle_beta   90.00
_cell.angle_gamma   90.00
#
_symmetry.space_group_name_H-M   'P 1'
#
loop_
_entity.id
_entity.type
_entity.pdbx_description
1 polymer ?
#
loop_
_entity_poly.entity_id
_entity_poly.type
_entity_poly.pdbx_seq_one_letter_code
_entity_poly.pdbx_strand_id
1 'polypeptide(L)'
;MRKQLDRWINSKNLKNTVSASDTPFLQKEISNLKTQEDRYNKAYGSGVFTINQLKEYVDPIKEKMSALEFQISDAKQEILRTETNLPNQNEIDKFTEEVKNEINNLSFVVKKGIMMNVLDKIVANKEQLQIYGYIPVASNYHVKYKTINRHRRSPKCWQIHII
;
A
#
# COMPACT_ATOMS: atom_id res chain seq x y z
N MET A 1 -17.00 10.91 13.31
CA MET A 1 -16.09 9.95 12.65
C MET A 1 -16.21 9.96 11.13
N ARG A 2 -17.42 9.85 10.53
CA ARG A 2 -17.61 9.87 9.06
C ARG A 2 -16.80 10.93 8.30
N LYS A 3 -16.89 12.22 8.69
CA LYS A 3 -16.10 13.31 8.07
C LYS A 3 -14.58 13.07 8.05
N GLN A 4 -14.02 12.41 9.07
CA GLN A 4 -12.59 12.11 9.12
C GLN A 4 -12.23 10.91 8.23
N LEU A 5 -13.14 9.94 8.11
CA LEU A 5 -12.99 8.82 7.20
C LEU A 5 -13.08 9.28 5.74
N ASP A 6 -14.03 10.17 5.41
CA ASP A 6 -14.14 10.77 4.08
C ASP A 6 -12.88 11.55 3.71
N ARG A 7 -12.35 12.34 4.66
CA ARG A 7 -11.07 13.05 4.49
C ARG A 7 -9.92 12.08 4.21
N TRP A 8 -9.85 10.97 4.95
CA TRP A 8 -8.82 9.95 4.76
C TRP A 8 -8.95 9.26 3.39
N ILE A 9 -10.15 8.82 3.00
CA ILE A 9 -10.41 8.22 1.68
C ILE A 9 -10.01 9.18 0.55
N ASN A 10 -10.42 10.44 0.65
CA ASN A 10 -10.08 11.45 -0.36
C ASN A 10 -8.56 11.70 -0.43
N SER A 11 -7.88 11.76 0.72
CA SER A 11 -6.42 11.90 0.75
C SER A 11 -5.69 10.70 0.13
N LYS A 12 -6.21 9.48 0.35
CA LYS A 12 -5.67 8.24 -0.22
C LYS A 12 -5.85 8.22 -1.75
N ASN A 13 -7.02 8.60 -2.23
CA ASN A 13 -7.31 8.68 -3.67
C ASN A 13 -6.42 9.72 -4.36
N LEU A 14 -6.23 10.90 -3.75
CA LEU A 14 -5.32 11.93 -4.27
C LEU A 14 -3.87 11.43 -4.35
N LYS A 15 -3.38 10.74 -3.31
CA LYS A 15 -2.03 10.15 -3.31
C LYS A 15 -1.86 9.12 -4.44
N ASN A 16 -2.85 8.26 -4.65
CA ASN A 16 -2.83 7.28 -5.74
C ASN A 16 -2.85 7.95 -7.13
N THR A 17 -3.58 9.04 -7.31
CA THR A 17 -3.60 9.77 -8.59
C THR A 17 -2.26 10.41 -8.93
N VAL A 18 -1.52 10.91 -7.93
CA VAL A 18 -0.18 11.48 -8.14
C VAL A 18 0.82 10.39 -8.53
N SER A 19 0.83 9.25 -7.85
CA SER A 19 1.70 8.11 -8.20
C SER A 19 1.37 7.52 -9.59
N ALA A 20 0.11 7.55 -10.02
CA ALA A 20 -0.31 7.08 -11.34
C ALA A 20 0.01 8.08 -12.48
N SER A 21 0.04 9.37 -12.19
CA SER A 21 0.34 10.45 -13.16
C SER A 21 1.74 10.36 -13.76
N ASP A 22 2.70 9.80 -13.04
CA ASP A 22 4.10 9.73 -13.49
C ASP A 22 4.36 8.52 -14.40
N THR A 23 3.53 7.48 -14.31
CA THR A 23 3.64 6.25 -15.12
C THR A 23 3.60 6.51 -16.64
N PRO A 24 2.68 7.31 -17.21
CA PRO A 24 2.67 7.59 -18.64
C PRO A 24 3.89 8.39 -19.11
N PHE A 25 4.48 9.25 -18.26
CA PHE A 25 5.70 9.97 -18.58
C PHE A 25 6.90 9.01 -18.67
N LEU A 26 7.06 8.12 -17.67
CA LEU A 26 8.11 7.09 -17.67
C LEU A 26 7.99 6.16 -18.90
N GLN A 27 6.76 5.79 -19.28
CA GLN A 27 6.52 4.95 -20.46
C GLN A 27 6.88 5.66 -21.78
N LYS A 28 6.65 6.97 -21.87
CA LYS A 28 7.11 7.78 -23.01
C LYS A 28 8.63 7.84 -23.09
N GLU A 29 9.31 7.97 -21.96
CA GLU A 29 10.78 7.99 -21.92
C GLU A 29 11.38 6.65 -22.35
N ILE A 30 10.80 5.52 -21.92
CA ILE A 30 11.18 4.19 -22.43
C ILE A 30 11.01 4.09 -23.94
N SER A 31 9.93 4.65 -24.50
CA SER A 31 9.72 4.63 -25.96
C SER A 31 10.79 5.44 -26.71
N ASN A 32 11.22 6.58 -26.17
CA ASN A 32 12.30 7.37 -26.72
C ASN A 32 13.62 6.59 -26.71
N LEU A 33 13.96 5.98 -25.57
CA LEU A 33 15.16 5.16 -25.42
C LEU A 33 15.19 3.96 -26.37
N LYS A 34 14.04 3.29 -26.59
CA LYS A 34 13.91 2.22 -27.60
C LYS A 34 14.18 2.73 -29.01
N THR A 35 13.64 3.89 -29.38
CA THR A 35 13.93 4.47 -30.71
C THR A 35 15.41 4.83 -30.89
N GLN A 36 16.10 5.18 -29.80
CA GLN A 36 17.53 5.46 -29.82
C GLN A 36 18.36 4.17 -29.97
N GLU A 37 17.98 3.10 -29.26
CA GLU A 37 18.57 1.77 -29.43
C GLU A 37 18.42 1.27 -30.89
N ASP A 38 17.22 1.41 -31.47
CA ASP A 38 16.94 1.04 -32.86
C ASP A 38 17.80 1.82 -33.86
N ARG A 39 18.05 3.10 -33.60
CA ARG A 39 18.94 3.93 -34.44
C ARG A 39 20.37 3.42 -34.39
N TYR A 40 20.87 3.07 -33.21
CA TYR A 40 22.22 2.50 -33.09
C TYR A 40 22.34 1.14 -33.76
N ASN A 41 21.32 0.28 -33.62
CA ASN A 41 21.29 -1.01 -34.31
C ASN A 41 21.30 -0.86 -35.84
N LYS A 42 20.55 0.11 -36.39
CA LYS A 42 20.57 0.43 -37.83
C LYS A 42 21.93 0.94 -38.30
N ALA A 43 22.57 1.80 -37.52
CA ALA A 43 23.87 2.35 -37.87
C ALA A 43 24.98 1.29 -37.82
N TYR A 44 24.92 0.33 -36.87
CA TYR A 44 25.76 -0.86 -36.87
C TYR A 44 25.51 -1.73 -38.11
N GLY A 45 24.24 -2.02 -38.45
CA GLY A 45 23.88 -2.77 -39.66
C GLY A 45 24.33 -2.09 -40.96
N SER A 46 24.54 -0.77 -40.93
CA SER A 46 25.08 0.02 -42.04
C SER A 46 26.61 0.14 -42.02
N GLY A 47 27.29 -0.50 -41.06
CA GLY A 47 28.75 -0.48 -40.93
C GLY A 47 29.34 0.83 -40.41
N VAL A 48 28.54 1.73 -39.84
CA VAL A 48 28.98 3.07 -39.38
C VAL A 48 29.91 2.98 -38.16
N PHE A 49 29.78 1.93 -37.35
CA PHE A 49 30.65 1.68 -36.20
C PHE A 49 30.78 0.19 -35.88
N THR A 50 31.80 -0.13 -35.11
CA THR A 50 32.15 -1.50 -34.71
C THR A 50 31.23 -2.02 -33.60
N ILE A 51 31.23 -3.34 -33.40
CA ILE A 51 30.44 -3.99 -32.35
C ILE A 51 30.78 -3.49 -30.93
N ASN A 52 32.04 -3.13 -30.69
CA ASN A 52 32.48 -2.58 -29.41
C ASN A 52 31.88 -1.21 -29.15
N GLN A 53 31.84 -0.35 -30.17
CA GLN A 53 31.21 0.97 -30.09
C GLN A 53 29.69 0.86 -29.93
N LEU A 54 29.04 -0.10 -30.59
CA LEU A 54 27.62 -0.38 -30.37
C LEU A 54 27.36 -0.73 -28.90
N LYS A 55 28.19 -1.60 -28.33
CA LYS A 55 28.06 -2.03 -26.94
C LYS A 55 28.19 -0.85 -25.97
N GLU A 56 29.19 0.01 -26.16
CA GLU A 56 29.37 1.23 -25.35
C GLU A 56 28.15 2.17 -25.38
N TYR A 57 27.44 2.26 -26.50
CA TYR A 57 26.25 3.11 -26.61
C TYR A 57 24.97 2.44 -26.08
N VAL A 58 24.84 1.13 -26.21
CA VAL A 58 23.61 0.40 -25.87
C VAL A 58 23.56 0.01 -24.39
N ASP A 59 24.69 -0.34 -23.78
CA ASP A 59 24.77 -0.73 -22.36
C ASP A 59 24.14 0.33 -21.41
N PRO A 60 24.51 1.63 -21.47
CA PRO A 60 23.91 2.64 -20.59
C PRO A 60 22.44 2.91 -20.90
N ILE A 61 21.97 2.63 -22.12
CA ILE A 61 20.55 2.78 -22.48
C ILE A 61 19.73 1.66 -21.85
N LYS A 62 20.23 0.43 -21.91
CA LYS A 62 19.59 -0.73 -21.28
C LYS A 62 19.51 -0.59 -19.77
N GLU A 63 20.55 -0.06 -19.13
CA GLU A 63 20.54 0.24 -17.70
C GLU A 63 19.48 1.29 -17.33
N LYS A 64 19.32 2.34 -18.13
CA LYS A 64 18.27 3.34 -17.93
C LYS A 64 16.87 2.75 -18.13
N MET A 65 16.70 1.92 -19.15
CA MET A 65 15.41 1.25 -19.41
C MET A 65 15.02 0.32 -18.27
N SER A 66 15.96 -0.50 -17.76
CA SER A 66 15.67 -1.41 -16.64
C SER A 66 15.34 -0.65 -15.35
N ALA A 67 16.03 0.48 -15.08
CA ALA A 67 15.72 1.34 -13.95
C ALA A 67 14.30 1.96 -14.05
N LEU A 68 13.91 2.43 -15.24
CA LEU A 68 12.56 2.98 -15.46
C LEU A 68 11.47 1.90 -15.40
N GLU A 69 11.72 0.71 -15.94
CA GLU A 69 10.80 -0.43 -15.84
C GLU A 69 10.62 -0.89 -14.39
N PHE A 70 11.70 -0.87 -13.60
CA PHE A 70 11.65 -1.16 -12.17
C PHE A 70 10.76 -0.14 -11.44
N GLN A 71 10.93 1.16 -11.69
CA GLN A 71 10.08 2.20 -11.10
C GLN A 71 8.60 2.03 -11.45
N ILE A 72 8.28 1.65 -12.69
CA ILE A 72 6.90 1.37 -13.11
C ILE A 72 6.34 0.14 -12.37
N SER A 73 7.15 -0.91 -12.21
CA SER A 73 6.74 -2.13 -11.52
C SER A 73 6.47 -1.87 -10.03
N ASP A 74 7.36 -1.12 -9.37
CA ASP A 74 7.20 -0.71 -7.98
C ASP A 74 5.95 0.14 -7.79
N ALA A 75 5.73 1.15 -8.64
CA ALA A 75 4.54 1.99 -8.59
C ALA A 75 3.24 1.17 -8.76
N LYS A 76 3.22 0.20 -9.69
CA LYS A 76 2.08 -0.71 -9.87
C LYS A 76 1.88 -1.62 -8.67
N GLN A 77 2.95 -2.14 -8.08
CA GLN A 77 2.86 -3.00 -6.91
C GLN A 77 2.36 -2.22 -5.69
N GLU A 78 2.76 -0.97 -5.51
CA GLU A 78 2.22 -0.11 -4.46
C GLU A 78 0.72 0.14 -4.65
N ILE A 79 0.25 0.38 -5.87
CA ILE A 79 -1.18 0.54 -6.17
C ILE A 79 -1.94 -0.75 -5.79
N LEU A 80 -1.47 -1.92 -6.24
CA LEU A 80 -2.09 -3.22 -5.95
C LEU A 80 -2.10 -3.58 -4.45
N ARG A 81 -1.02 -3.24 -3.72
CA ARG A 81 -0.97 -3.40 -2.25
C ARG A 81 -1.93 -2.46 -1.54
N THR A 82 -2.23 -1.32 -2.14
CA THR A 82 -3.11 -0.28 -1.58
C THR A 82 -4.59 -0.51 -1.91
N GLU A 83 -4.87 -1.29 -2.96
CA GLU A 83 -6.18 -1.79 -3.38
C GLU A 83 -6.74 -2.93 -2.50
N THR A 84 -6.08 -3.28 -1.40
CA THR A 84 -6.68 -4.18 -0.40
C THR A 84 -8.03 -3.62 0.05
N ASN A 85 -9.09 -4.37 -0.29
CA ASN A 85 -10.50 -4.21 0.03
C ASN A 85 -10.81 -3.03 0.95
N LEU A 86 -11.20 -1.90 0.36
CA LEU A 86 -11.83 -0.84 1.13
C LEU A 86 -13.08 -1.44 1.80
N PRO A 87 -13.25 -1.26 3.13
CA PRO A 87 -14.42 -1.75 3.82
C PRO A 87 -15.67 -1.13 3.21
N ASN A 88 -16.75 -1.93 3.13
CA ASN A 88 -18.01 -1.45 2.58
C ASN A 88 -18.59 -0.34 3.46
N GLN A 89 -19.37 0.58 2.89
CA GLN A 89 -20.00 1.69 3.62
C GLN A 89 -20.79 1.20 4.85
N ASN A 90 -21.48 0.06 4.71
CA ASN A 90 -22.23 -0.57 5.81
C ASN A 90 -21.32 -1.11 6.93
N GLU A 91 -20.13 -1.63 6.59
CA GLU A 91 -19.17 -2.11 7.58
C GLU A 91 -18.56 -0.95 8.35
N ILE A 92 -18.25 0.15 7.65
CA ILE A 92 -17.79 1.39 8.25
C ILE A 92 -18.85 1.93 9.22
N ASP A 93 -20.09 1.98 8.80
CA ASP A 93 -21.18 2.49 9.63
C ASP A 93 -21.37 1.64 10.89
N LYS A 94 -21.45 0.32 10.73
CA LYS A 94 -21.53 -0.62 11.85
C LYS A 94 -20.36 -0.46 12.82
N PHE A 95 -19.13 -0.37 12.30
CA PHE A 95 -17.95 -0.15 13.11
C PHE A 95 -18.02 1.19 13.87
N THR A 96 -18.44 2.27 13.21
CA THR A 96 -18.56 3.57 13.88
C THR A 96 -19.62 3.59 14.98
N GLU A 97 -20.71 2.83 14.82
CA GLU A 97 -21.73 2.68 15.86
C GLU A 97 -21.23 1.85 17.04
N GLU A 98 -20.59 0.70 16.77
CA GLU A 98 -20.00 -0.15 17.79
C GLU A 98 -18.97 0.62 18.63
N VAL A 99 -18.05 1.31 17.96
CA VAL A 99 -17.01 2.11 18.63
C VAL A 99 -17.62 3.27 19.44
N LYS A 100 -18.66 3.93 18.92
CA LYS A 100 -19.34 5.01 19.65
C LYS A 100 -19.94 4.48 20.96
N ASN A 101 -20.57 3.31 20.92
CA ASN A 101 -21.17 2.69 22.10
C ASN A 101 -20.10 2.25 23.10
N GLU A 102 -19.03 1.61 22.63
CA GLU A 102 -17.91 1.20 23.49
C GLU A 102 -17.23 2.41 24.15
N ILE A 103 -16.86 3.43 23.37
CA ILE A 103 -16.21 4.64 23.92
C ILE A 103 -17.12 5.30 24.95
N ASN A 104 -18.42 5.42 24.69
CA ASN A 104 -19.34 6.04 25.64
C ASN A 104 -19.39 5.28 26.97
N ASN A 105 -19.36 3.95 26.92
CA ASN A 105 -19.41 3.07 28.09
C ASN A 105 -18.10 3.02 28.90
N LEU A 106 -16.99 3.54 28.38
CA LEU A 106 -15.73 3.59 29.13
C LEU A 106 -15.77 4.60 30.30
N SER A 107 -15.12 4.24 31.41
CA SER A 107 -14.93 5.13 32.55
C SER A 107 -14.02 6.31 32.20
N PHE A 108 -14.15 7.42 32.93
CA PHE A 108 -13.36 8.63 32.70
C PHE A 108 -11.84 8.37 32.75
N VAL A 109 -11.40 7.53 33.69
CA VAL A 109 -9.98 7.17 33.86
C VAL A 109 -9.44 6.49 32.60
N VAL A 110 -10.21 5.56 32.03
CA VAL A 110 -9.81 4.84 30.82
C VAL A 110 -9.81 5.77 29.59
N LYS A 111 -10.83 6.62 29.44
CA LYS A 111 -10.88 7.64 28.39
C LYS A 111 -9.65 8.55 28.42
N LYS A 112 -9.28 9.03 29.61
CA LYS A 112 -8.09 9.86 29.81
C LYS A 112 -6.80 9.10 29.46
N GLY A 113 -6.69 7.83 29.86
CA GLY A 113 -5.54 6.99 29.53
C GLY A 113 -5.36 6.80 28.03
N ILE A 114 -6.44 6.48 27.31
CA ILE A 114 -6.42 6.36 25.84
C ILE A 114 -6.00 7.68 25.20
N MET A 115 -6.58 8.79 25.65
CA MET A 115 -6.27 10.12 25.10
C MET A 115 -4.80 10.48 25.31
N MET A 116 -4.23 10.24 26.50
CA MET A 116 -2.81 10.50 26.77
C MET A 116 -1.85 9.60 25.97
N ASN A 117 -2.27 8.39 25.62
CA ASN A 117 -1.45 7.48 24.82
C ASN A 117 -1.45 7.81 23.32
N VAL A 118 -2.52 8.45 22.83
CA VAL A 118 -2.67 8.77 21.40
C VAL A 118 -2.23 10.19 21.10
N LEU A 119 -2.42 11.12 22.04
CA LEU A 119 -2.08 12.53 21.83
C LEU A 119 -0.61 12.80 22.12
N ASP A 120 0.01 13.55 21.21
CA ASP A 120 1.40 13.97 21.32
C ASP A 120 1.46 15.48 21.62
N LYS A 121 0.76 16.29 20.80
CA LYS A 121 0.80 17.76 20.93
C LYS A 121 -0.57 18.38 20.69
N ILE A 122 -0.97 19.31 21.56
CA ILE A 122 -2.17 20.12 21.38
C ILE A 122 -1.73 21.58 21.26
N VAL A 123 -2.05 22.21 20.12
CA VAL A 123 -1.79 23.63 19.87
C VAL A 123 -3.11 24.37 19.85
N ALA A 124 -3.31 25.27 20.79
CA ALA A 124 -4.51 26.09 20.89
C ALA A 124 -4.21 27.53 20.45
N ASN A 125 -4.96 28.00 19.45
CA ASN A 125 -5.04 29.41 19.07
C ASN A 125 -6.42 29.96 19.47
N LYS A 126 -6.60 31.29 19.42
CA LYS A 126 -7.87 31.95 19.76
C LYS A 126 -9.06 31.48 18.91
N GLU A 127 -8.81 30.99 17.70
CA GLU A 127 -9.84 30.58 16.74
C GLU A 127 -9.93 29.06 16.51
N GLN A 128 -8.85 28.31 16.78
CA GLN A 128 -8.80 26.89 16.47
C GLN A 128 -7.90 26.09 17.41
N LEU A 129 -8.31 24.84 17.63
CA LEU A 129 -7.56 23.83 18.37
C LEU A 129 -7.01 22.79 17.39
N GLN A 130 -5.69 22.69 17.28
CA GLN A 130 -5.01 21.70 16.47
C GLN A 130 -4.47 20.59 17.37
N ILE A 131 -4.85 19.36 17.06
CA ILE A 131 -4.50 18.18 17.84
C ILE A 131 -3.62 17.28 16.97
N TYR A 132 -2.42 17.02 17.44
CA TYR A 132 -1.45 16.10 16.86
C TYR A 132 -1.33 14.88 17.75
N GLY A 133 -1.26 13.71 17.13
CA GLY A 133 -1.15 12.45 17.83
C GLY A 133 -0.72 11.35 16.88
N TYR A 134 -0.29 10.23 17.46
CA TYR A 134 0.05 9.03 16.72
C TYR A 134 -0.69 7.85 17.34
N ILE A 135 -1.16 6.94 16.49
CA ILE A 135 -1.73 5.67 16.94
C ILE A 135 -0.65 4.62 16.72
N PRO A 136 -0.05 4.05 17.79
CA PRO A 136 0.93 2.99 17.63
C PRO A 136 0.23 1.73 17.11
N VAL A 137 0.30 1.49 15.81
CA VAL A 137 -0.12 0.22 15.21
C VAL A 137 1.00 -0.77 15.43
N ALA A 138 0.99 -1.49 16.55
CA ALA A 138 1.98 -2.54 16.78
C ALA A 138 1.80 -3.63 15.71
N SER A 139 2.87 -3.89 14.94
CA SER A 139 2.93 -4.88 13.86
C SER A 139 2.58 -6.31 14.28
N ASN A 140 2.49 -6.57 15.59
CA ASN A 140 2.11 -7.85 16.18
C ASN A 140 0.60 -8.04 16.42
N TYR A 141 -0.25 -7.05 16.19
CA TYR A 141 -1.70 -7.27 16.13
C TYR A 141 -2.04 -7.93 14.79
N HIS A 142 -1.71 -9.22 14.67
CA HIS A 142 -2.40 -10.08 13.74
C HIS A 142 -3.90 -9.87 13.96
N VAL A 143 -4.60 -9.36 12.96
CA VAL A 143 -6.05 -9.51 12.85
C VAL A 143 -6.28 -11.02 12.90
N LYS A 144 -6.54 -11.55 14.09
CA LYS A 144 -6.73 -12.98 14.31
C LYS A 144 -8.02 -13.35 13.61
N TYR A 145 -7.91 -13.76 12.35
CA TYR A 145 -8.98 -14.40 11.62
C TYR A 145 -9.31 -15.69 12.38
N LYS A 146 -10.32 -15.62 13.24
CA LYS A 146 -10.85 -16.81 13.91
C LYS A 146 -11.70 -17.52 12.89
N THR A 147 -11.22 -18.62 12.33
CA THR A 147 -12.07 -19.55 11.57
C THR A 147 -13.18 -20.02 12.50
N ILE A 148 -14.40 -19.56 12.25
CA ILE A 148 -15.60 -20.06 12.89
C ILE A 148 -15.76 -21.50 12.39
N ASN A 149 -15.42 -22.47 13.24
CA ASN A 149 -15.59 -23.91 13.06
C ASN A 149 -14.61 -24.60 12.09
N ARG A 150 -13.64 -25.32 12.65
CA ARG A 150 -13.03 -26.48 11.97
C ARG A 150 -13.87 -27.70 12.35
N HIS A 151 -14.78 -28.14 11.47
CA HIS A 151 -15.43 -29.44 11.63
C HIS A 151 -14.39 -30.56 11.51
N ARG A 152 -13.73 -30.89 12.62
CA ARG A 152 -12.90 -32.10 12.73
C ARG A 152 -13.82 -33.27 13.06
N ARG A 153 -13.99 -34.20 12.13
CA ARG A 153 -14.45 -35.55 12.48
C ARG A 153 -13.29 -36.30 13.12
N SER A 154 -13.49 -36.83 14.32
CA SER A 154 -12.54 -37.72 14.97
C SER A 154 -12.34 -38.97 14.10
N PRO A 155 -11.11 -39.41 13.79
CA PRO A 155 -10.91 -40.69 13.14
C PRO A 155 -11.35 -41.80 14.12
N LYS A 156 -12.26 -42.67 13.68
CA LYS A 156 -12.62 -43.89 14.43
C LYS A 156 -11.46 -44.87 14.31
N CYS A 157 -10.66 -45.00 15.37
CA CYS A 157 -9.69 -46.08 15.48
C CYS A 157 -10.45 -47.40 15.68
N TRP A 158 -10.19 -48.38 14.82
CA TRP A 158 -10.76 -49.72 14.94
C TRP A 158 -10.17 -50.38 16.19
N GLN A 159 -11.02 -50.87 17.09
CA GLN A 159 -10.61 -51.71 18.21
C GLN A 159 -10.02 -53.01 17.65
N ILE A 160 -8.72 -53.19 17.79
CA ILE A 160 -8.10 -54.50 17.59
C ILE A 160 -8.25 -55.25 18.92
N HIS A 161 -9.06 -56.31 18.91
CA HIS A 161 -9.10 -57.28 19.99
C HIS A 161 -7.73 -57.93 20.12
N ILE A 162 -7.11 -57.77 21.29
CA ILE A 162 -6.01 -58.62 21.73
C ILE A 162 -6.61 -59.66 22.68
N ILE A 163 -6.15 -60.89 22.48
CA ILE A 163 -6.62 -62.22 22.90
C ILE A 163 -7.04 -62.31 24.37
#